data_AF-A0A371NY85-F1
#
_entry.id   AF-A0A371NY85-F1
#
_cell.length_a   1.000
_cell.length_b   1.000
_cell.length_c   1.000
_cell.angle_alpha   90.00
_cell.angle_beta   90.00
_cell.angle_gamma   90.00
#
_symmetry.space_group_name_H-M   'P 1'
#
loop_
_entity.id
_entity.type
_entity.pdbx_description
1 polymer ?
#
loop_
_entity_poly.entity_id
_entity_poly.type
_entity_poly.pdbx_seq_one_letter_code
_entity_poly.pdbx_strand_id
1 'polypeptide(L)'
;MTRPGDDITAMLETADPGRLSAEERAELKRMVRATSGSRLRRFAPRSAATVIAAGALLAVGGAAAAATLGVWQPWAQEPDLTVEYTMTDGRVCEYRIEFSEGATDRTREALADAFEDPDILSPAAIDAAIATIRADPGTQRDADTGAPMGYGTESYDPEWEYFNAVNAVISAHLTAQGAPGPATRGQAECE
;
A
#
# COMPACT_ATOMS: atom_id res chain seq x y z
N MET A 1 -9.65 17.20 35.65
CA MET A 1 -8.81 16.92 34.48
C MET A 1 -9.24 15.55 33.96
N THR A 2 -10.16 15.51 33.00
CA THR A 2 -10.57 14.29 32.27
C THR A 2 -9.52 13.97 31.21
N ARG A 3 -9.24 12.68 30.99
CA ARG A 3 -8.20 12.21 30.05
C ARG A 3 -8.78 12.26 28.63
N PRO A 4 -8.01 12.63 27.59
CA PRO A 4 -8.52 12.75 26.21
C PRO A 4 -9.21 11.50 25.63
N GLY A 5 -9.00 10.31 26.21
CA GLY A 5 -9.66 9.05 25.80
C GLY A 5 -11.00 8.77 26.48
N ASP A 6 -11.35 9.50 27.54
CA ASP A 6 -12.61 9.31 28.27
C ASP A 6 -13.80 9.84 27.45
N ASP A 7 -13.59 10.90 26.66
CA ASP A 7 -14.62 11.49 25.79
C ASP A 7 -14.99 10.56 24.62
N ILE A 8 -14.01 9.83 24.04
CA ILE A 8 -14.28 8.90 22.94
C ILE A 8 -15.07 7.68 23.43
N THR A 9 -14.71 7.15 24.60
CA THR A 9 -15.42 6.02 25.20
C THR A 9 -16.86 6.41 25.55
N ALA A 10 -17.06 7.61 26.10
CA ALA A 10 -18.39 8.16 26.36
C ALA A 10 -19.20 8.40 25.07
N MET A 11 -18.56 8.87 23.99
CA MET A 11 -19.22 9.04 22.68
C MET A 11 -19.62 7.70 22.06
N LEU A 12 -18.81 6.65 22.21
CA LEU A 12 -19.10 5.30 21.70
C LEU A 12 -20.17 4.59 22.53
N GLU A 13 -20.21 4.76 23.85
CA GLU A 13 -21.28 4.23 24.70
C GLU A 13 -22.63 4.93 24.45
N THR A 14 -22.60 6.18 23.97
CA THR A 14 -23.81 6.92 23.59
C THR A 14 -24.29 6.56 22.17
N ALA A 15 -23.41 6.05 21.32
CA ALA A 15 -23.76 5.53 20.00
C ALA A 15 -24.41 4.14 20.18
N ASP A 16 -25.74 4.08 20.18
CA ASP A 16 -26.52 2.83 20.19
C ASP A 16 -26.85 2.40 18.76
N PRO A 17 -26.03 1.57 18.07
CA PRO A 17 -26.33 1.07 16.73
C PRO A 17 -27.58 0.16 16.72
N GLY A 18 -28.08 -0.25 17.89
CA GLY A 18 -29.30 -1.02 18.04
C GLY A 18 -30.58 -0.24 17.73
N ARG A 19 -30.53 1.09 17.73
CA ARG A 19 -31.69 1.99 17.53
C ARG A 19 -31.97 2.42 16.09
N LEU A 20 -31.18 1.97 15.12
CA LEU A 20 -31.43 2.29 13.72
C LEU A 20 -32.84 1.82 13.31
N SER A 21 -33.63 2.71 12.73
CA SER A 21 -34.91 2.42 12.12
C SER A 21 -34.74 1.44 10.95
N ALA A 22 -35.83 0.80 10.52
CA ALA A 22 -35.79 -0.11 9.38
C ALA A 22 -35.29 0.58 8.10
N GLU A 23 -35.56 1.88 7.96
CA GLU A 23 -35.15 2.72 6.84
C GLU A 23 -33.65 3.04 6.89
N GLU A 24 -33.11 3.43 8.04
CA GLU A 24 -31.67 3.67 8.22
C GLU A 24 -30.85 2.38 8.04
N ARG A 25 -31.38 1.24 8.48
CA ARG A 25 -30.75 -0.07 8.20
C ARG A 25 -30.80 -0.43 6.72
N ALA A 26 -31.86 -0.04 6.02
CA ALA A 26 -31.97 -0.26 4.57
C ALA A 26 -30.97 0.62 3.82
N GLU A 27 -30.76 1.86 4.27
CA GLU A 27 -29.77 2.78 3.71
C GLU A 27 -28.34 2.31 3.97
N LEU A 28 -28.04 1.90 5.20
CA LEU A 28 -26.73 1.32 5.54
C LEU A 28 -26.46 0.05 4.71
N LYS A 29 -27.45 -0.82 4.55
CA LYS A 29 -27.35 -1.99 3.66
C LYS A 29 -27.15 -1.60 2.20
N ARG A 30 -27.74 -0.48 1.74
CA ARG A 30 -27.59 0.01 0.37
C ARG A 30 -26.18 0.52 0.14
N MET A 31 -25.64 1.31 1.06
CA MET A 31 -24.25 1.80 1.01
C MET A 31 -23.25 0.65 1.09
N VAL A 32 -23.43 -0.29 2.03
CA VAL A 32 -22.61 -1.50 2.10
C VAL A 32 -22.70 -2.31 0.82
N ARG A 33 -23.89 -2.43 0.20
CA ARG A 33 -24.06 -3.16 -1.07
C ARG A 33 -23.44 -2.43 -2.26
N ALA A 34 -23.47 -1.10 -2.27
CA ALA A 34 -22.81 -0.28 -3.28
C ALA A 34 -21.29 -0.42 -3.21
N THR A 35 -20.73 -0.58 -2.00
CA THR A 35 -19.29 -0.81 -1.80
C THR A 35 -18.87 -2.29 -1.86
N SER A 36 -19.81 -3.23 -1.73
CA SER A 36 -19.55 -4.68 -1.84
C SER A 36 -19.87 -5.30 -3.19
N GLY A 37 -20.25 -4.48 -4.19
CA GLY A 37 -20.52 -4.92 -5.57
C GLY A 37 -19.34 -5.61 -6.30
N SER A 38 -18.12 -5.53 -5.78
CA SER A 38 -16.93 -6.21 -6.34
C SER A 38 -16.55 -7.51 -5.62
N ARG A 39 -17.19 -7.85 -4.51
CA ARG A 39 -16.87 -9.05 -3.74
C ARG A 39 -18.07 -9.97 -3.72
N LEU A 40 -18.11 -10.94 -4.64
CA LEU A 40 -18.65 -12.30 -4.43
C LEU A 40 -18.59 -13.10 -5.75
N ARG A 41 -17.45 -13.76 -6.01
CA ARG A 41 -17.46 -15.07 -6.67
C ARG A 41 -16.82 -16.09 -5.72
N ARG A 42 -17.68 -16.90 -5.12
CA ARG A 42 -17.35 -17.98 -4.20
C ARG A 42 -16.66 -19.10 -5.00
N PHE A 43 -15.35 -19.24 -4.83
CA PHE A 43 -14.66 -20.52 -5.02
C PHE A 43 -13.82 -20.80 -3.77
N ALA A 44 -13.85 -22.06 -3.35
CA ALA A 44 -13.44 -22.61 -2.06
C ALA A 44 -11.89 -22.64 -1.88
N PRO A 45 -11.38 -22.95 -0.67
CA PRO A 45 -10.19 -22.34 -0.09
C PRO A 45 -8.88 -23.04 -0.49
N ARG A 46 -7.88 -22.24 -0.83
CA ARG A 46 -6.47 -22.50 -0.54
C ARG A 46 -5.83 -21.16 -0.19
N SER A 47 -5.43 -21.03 1.08
CA SER A 47 -4.45 -20.05 1.62
C SER A 47 -4.34 -18.74 0.83
N ALA A 48 -5.20 -17.76 1.15
CA ALA A 48 -5.11 -16.42 0.58
C ALA A 48 -4.83 -15.42 1.69
N ALA A 49 -3.60 -14.89 1.71
CA ALA A 49 -3.30 -13.64 2.36
C ALA A 49 -4.27 -12.59 1.83
N THR A 50 -4.94 -11.87 2.74
CA THR A 50 -5.96 -10.89 2.37
C THR A 50 -5.23 -9.56 2.15
N VAL A 51 -4.92 -9.23 0.91
CA VAL A 51 -4.40 -7.90 0.53
C VAL A 51 -5.59 -6.95 0.44
N ILE A 52 -5.62 -5.95 1.32
CA ILE A 52 -6.51 -4.79 1.19
C ILE A 52 -5.65 -3.68 0.60
N ALA A 53 -5.72 -3.49 -0.72
CA ALA A 53 -5.22 -2.28 -1.35
C ALA A 53 -6.16 -1.14 -0.93
N ALA A 54 -5.70 -0.28 -0.02
CA ALA A 54 -6.39 0.95 0.31
C ALA A 54 -6.06 1.98 -0.77
N GLY A 55 -7.08 2.42 -1.50
CA GLY A 55 -6.95 3.34 -2.63
C GLY A 55 -6.39 4.70 -2.22
N ALA A 56 -5.75 5.36 -3.19
CA ALA A 56 -5.23 6.71 -3.09
C ALA A 56 -6.30 7.67 -2.52
N LEU A 57 -6.07 8.17 -1.31
CA LEU A 57 -6.91 9.19 -0.68
C LEU A 57 -6.43 10.57 -1.13
N LEU A 58 -7.13 11.14 -2.11
CA LEU A 58 -7.08 12.58 -2.35
C LEU A 58 -7.73 13.33 -1.18
N ALA A 59 -6.96 14.22 -0.59
CA ALA A 59 -7.21 14.91 0.67
C ALA A 59 -8.53 15.72 0.70
N VAL A 60 -9.49 15.29 1.54
CA VAL A 60 -10.31 16.18 2.40
C VAL A 60 -10.65 15.42 3.70
N GLY A 61 -9.84 15.62 4.74
CA GLY A 61 -10.21 15.37 6.14
C GLY A 61 -10.39 13.91 6.57
N GLY A 62 -9.35 13.34 7.19
CA GLY A 62 -9.49 12.22 8.13
C GLY A 62 -8.95 10.87 7.68
N ALA A 63 -7.78 10.82 7.03
CA ALA A 63 -6.94 9.63 7.13
C ALA A 63 -6.22 9.70 8.48
N ALA A 64 -6.34 8.66 9.30
CA ALA A 64 -5.48 8.52 10.47
C ALA A 64 -4.08 8.21 9.92
N ALA A 65 -3.28 9.26 9.69
CA ALA A 65 -1.85 9.12 9.42
C ALA A 65 -1.26 8.39 10.64
N ALA A 66 -0.90 7.13 10.46
CA ALA A 66 -0.13 6.42 11.45
C ALA A 66 1.22 7.14 11.54
N ALA A 67 1.57 7.58 12.75
CA ALA A 67 2.78 8.35 12.98
C ALA A 67 3.98 7.40 12.89
N THR A 68 4.55 7.29 11.69
CA THR A 68 5.73 6.48 11.40
C THR A 68 6.90 6.87 12.30
N LEU A 69 7.49 5.90 12.99
CA LEU A 69 8.79 6.03 13.67
C LEU A 69 9.99 5.93 12.70
N GLY A 70 9.73 5.82 11.38
CA GLY A 70 10.74 5.74 10.32
C GLY A 70 11.44 7.08 10.03
N VAL A 71 12.74 7.03 9.70
CA VAL A 71 13.53 8.22 9.34
C VAL A 71 13.31 8.54 7.86
N TRP A 72 12.21 9.23 7.58
CA TRP A 72 11.95 9.78 6.25
C TRP A 72 13.04 10.77 5.84
N GLN A 73 13.51 10.65 4.60
CA GLN A 73 14.35 11.67 4.00
C GLN A 73 13.61 13.01 3.93
N PRO A 74 14.30 14.17 3.91
CA PRO A 74 13.64 15.47 3.88
C PRO A 74 12.63 15.64 2.72
N TRP A 75 12.94 15.10 1.54
CA TRP A 75 12.02 15.12 0.39
C TRP A 75 10.74 14.32 0.66
N ALA A 76 10.82 13.25 1.45
CA ALA A 76 9.70 12.36 1.72
C ALA A 76 8.74 12.95 2.76
N GLN A 77 9.00 14.13 3.31
CA GLN A 77 8.05 14.82 4.20
C GLN A 77 6.85 15.39 3.42
N GLU A 78 7.05 15.74 2.15
CA GLU A 78 6.04 16.29 1.25
C GLU A 78 6.09 15.51 -0.09
N PRO A 79 5.67 14.24 -0.11
CA PRO A 79 5.73 13.43 -1.32
C PRO A 79 4.68 13.89 -2.35
N ASP A 80 4.96 13.66 -3.63
CA ASP A 80 3.97 13.86 -4.70
C ASP A 80 2.90 12.76 -4.70
N LEU A 81 3.28 11.55 -4.28
CA LEU A 81 2.39 10.40 -4.20
C LEU A 81 2.78 9.48 -3.05
N THR A 82 1.76 8.93 -2.38
CA THR A 82 1.88 7.91 -1.35
C THR A 82 1.10 6.66 -1.75
N VAL A 83 1.68 5.48 -1.54
CA VAL A 83 1.06 4.17 -1.75
C VAL A 83 1.18 3.36 -0.47
N GLU A 84 0.06 2.91 0.08
CA GLU A 84 0.05 2.01 1.24
C GLU A 84 -0.09 0.55 0.78
N TYR A 85 0.65 -0.35 1.42
CA TYR A 85 0.53 -1.79 1.18
C TYR A 85 0.77 -2.59 2.46
N THR A 86 0.34 -3.85 2.47
CA THR A 86 0.52 -4.75 3.62
C THR A 86 1.52 -5.84 3.27
N MET A 87 2.50 -6.05 4.15
CA MET A 87 3.46 -7.15 4.10
C MET A 87 2.77 -8.49 4.37
N THR A 88 3.46 -9.59 4.06
CA THR A 88 2.95 -10.93 4.32
C THR A 88 2.83 -11.26 5.81
N ASP A 89 3.63 -10.60 6.66
CA ASP A 89 3.54 -10.67 8.11
C ASP A 89 2.47 -9.76 8.74
N GLY A 90 1.77 -8.95 7.94
CA GLY A 90 0.70 -8.06 8.37
C GLY A 90 1.14 -6.64 8.73
N ARG A 91 2.44 -6.32 8.68
CA ARG A 91 2.92 -4.93 8.80
C ARG A 91 2.36 -4.08 7.67
N VAL A 92 2.02 -2.84 7.99
CA VAL A 92 1.59 -1.86 6.98
C VAL A 92 2.80 -1.02 6.60
N CYS A 93 3.02 -0.88 5.30
CA CYS A 93 4.10 -0.08 4.76
C CYS A 93 3.53 1.08 3.95
N GLU A 94 4.20 2.22 4.07
CA GLU A 94 3.97 3.39 3.27
C GLU A 94 5.11 3.52 2.25
N TYR A 95 4.79 3.70 0.98
CA TYR A 95 5.73 4.02 -0.10
C TYR A 95 5.49 5.44 -0.58
N ARG A 96 6.51 6.30 -0.46
CA ARG A 96 6.46 7.71 -0.88
C ARG A 96 7.26 7.92 -2.15
N ILE A 97 6.74 8.75 -3.05
CA ILE A 97 7.30 9.01 -4.38
C ILE A 97 7.43 10.52 -4.58
N GLU A 98 8.60 10.95 -5.04
CA GLU A 98 8.83 12.30 -5.56
C GLU A 98 9.04 12.22 -7.08
N PHE A 99 8.24 12.98 -7.80
CA PHE A 99 8.39 13.17 -9.22
C PHE A 99 9.54 14.13 -9.51
N SER A 100 10.20 14.01 -10.65
CA SER A 100 11.29 14.94 -10.98
C SER A 100 10.78 16.35 -11.20
N GLU A 101 11.65 17.31 -10.91
CA GLU A 101 11.39 18.73 -11.16
C GLU A 101 11.02 19.02 -12.63
N GLY A 102 11.48 18.17 -13.56
CA GLY A 102 11.19 18.26 -15.00
C GLY A 102 9.91 17.56 -15.45
N ALA A 103 9.17 16.90 -14.57
CA ALA A 103 7.88 16.29 -14.91
C ALA A 103 6.86 17.37 -15.28
N THR A 104 6.17 17.20 -16.41
CA THR A 104 5.07 18.08 -16.79
C THR A 104 3.85 17.79 -15.93
N ASP A 105 2.94 18.76 -15.75
CA ASP A 105 1.71 18.53 -14.99
C ASP A 105 0.88 17.37 -15.56
N ARG A 106 0.85 17.24 -16.90
CA ARG A 106 0.24 16.09 -17.58
C ARG A 106 0.88 14.75 -17.19
N THR A 107 2.19 14.72 -17.00
CA THR A 107 2.91 13.52 -16.54
C THR A 107 2.55 13.21 -15.10
N ARG A 108 2.50 14.22 -14.22
CA ARG A 108 2.10 14.06 -12.82
C ARG A 108 0.66 13.55 -12.70
N GLU A 109 -0.26 14.11 -13.47
CA GLU A 109 -1.66 13.68 -13.54
C GLU A 109 -1.80 12.24 -14.03
N ALA A 110 -1.09 11.88 -15.12
CA ALA A 110 -1.11 10.51 -15.64
C ALA A 110 -0.52 9.49 -14.66
N LEU A 111 0.51 9.88 -13.90
CA LEU A 111 1.06 9.05 -12.84
C LEU A 111 0.08 8.93 -11.67
N ALA A 112 -0.52 10.03 -11.20
CA ALA A 112 -1.53 9.96 -10.15
C ALA A 112 -2.69 9.02 -10.54
N ASP A 113 -3.25 9.18 -11.75
CA ASP A 113 -4.31 8.32 -12.30
C ASP A 113 -3.89 6.84 -12.38
N ALA A 114 -2.65 6.57 -12.80
CA ALA A 114 -2.13 5.20 -12.86
C ALA A 114 -2.03 4.51 -11.48
N PHE A 115 -1.86 5.29 -10.40
CA PHE A 115 -1.80 4.80 -9.03
C PHE A 115 -3.17 4.83 -8.30
N GLU A 116 -4.21 5.35 -8.95
CA GLU A 116 -5.60 5.17 -8.48
C GLU A 116 -6.13 3.75 -8.79
N ASP A 117 -5.46 2.99 -9.66
CA ASP A 117 -5.83 1.61 -9.98
C ASP A 117 -5.63 0.70 -8.75
N PRO A 118 -6.70 0.13 -8.16
CA PRO A 118 -6.59 -0.72 -6.98
C PRO A 118 -5.85 -2.04 -7.26
N ASP A 119 -5.69 -2.42 -8.53
CA ASP A 119 -5.05 -3.67 -8.94
C ASP A 119 -3.55 -3.51 -9.26
N ILE A 120 -2.98 -2.31 -9.09
CA ILE A 120 -1.54 -2.06 -9.29
C ILE A 120 -0.67 -3.00 -8.45
N LEU A 121 -1.03 -3.21 -7.19
CA LEU A 121 -0.40 -4.17 -6.28
C LEU A 121 -1.23 -5.45 -6.12
N SER A 122 -1.88 -5.90 -7.19
CA SER A 122 -2.63 -7.16 -7.16
C SER A 122 -1.71 -8.35 -6.85
N PRO A 123 -2.22 -9.43 -6.21
CA PRO A 123 -1.43 -10.63 -5.94
C PRO A 123 -0.76 -11.20 -7.21
N ALA A 124 -1.45 -11.14 -8.35
CA ALA A 124 -0.90 -11.63 -9.62
C ALA A 124 0.30 -10.79 -10.11
N ALA A 125 0.26 -9.47 -9.94
CA ALA A 125 1.38 -8.59 -10.29
C ALA A 125 2.60 -8.86 -9.39
N ILE A 126 2.38 -9.01 -8.09
CA ILE A 126 3.43 -9.32 -7.12
C ILE A 126 4.02 -10.72 -7.37
N ASP A 127 3.19 -11.73 -7.60
CA ASP A 127 3.64 -13.09 -7.91
C ASP A 127 4.51 -13.13 -9.19
N ALA A 128 4.12 -12.37 -10.21
CA ALA A 128 4.91 -12.24 -11.44
C ALA A 128 6.27 -11.54 -11.20
N ALA A 129 6.29 -10.52 -10.34
CA ALA A 129 7.53 -9.85 -9.95
C ALA A 129 8.44 -10.77 -9.13
N ILE A 130 7.91 -11.54 -8.18
CA ILE A 130 8.66 -12.57 -7.44
C ILE A 130 9.25 -13.60 -8.41
N ALA A 131 8.45 -14.11 -9.35
CA ALA A 131 8.94 -15.07 -10.34
C ALA A 131 10.09 -14.50 -11.17
N THR A 132 10.01 -13.22 -11.54
CA THR A 132 11.09 -12.51 -12.24
C THR A 132 12.35 -12.38 -11.38
N ILE A 133 12.21 -11.96 -10.11
CA ILE A 133 13.32 -11.83 -9.16
C ILE A 133 14.03 -13.18 -8.97
N ARG A 134 13.26 -14.26 -8.80
CA ARG A 134 13.80 -15.61 -8.62
C ARG A 134 14.51 -16.16 -9.86
N ALA A 135 14.17 -15.67 -11.05
CA ALA A 135 14.78 -16.09 -12.30
C ALA A 135 16.21 -15.54 -12.50
N ASP A 136 16.60 -14.51 -11.74
CA ASP A 136 17.95 -13.90 -11.76
C ASP A 136 18.63 -13.96 -10.37
N PRO A 137 19.00 -15.16 -9.87
CA PRO A 137 19.50 -15.32 -8.52
C PRO A 137 20.92 -14.73 -8.34
N GLY A 138 21.15 -14.06 -7.21
CA GLY A 138 22.49 -13.74 -6.71
C GLY A 138 23.15 -12.48 -7.27
N THR A 139 22.39 -11.58 -7.91
CA THR A 139 22.89 -10.25 -8.31
C THR A 139 23.07 -9.28 -7.13
N GLN A 140 22.51 -9.61 -5.97
CA GLN A 140 22.59 -8.81 -4.74
C GLN A 140 23.47 -9.50 -3.69
N ARG A 141 24.20 -8.68 -2.91
CA ARG A 141 25.03 -9.12 -1.79
C ARG A 141 24.60 -8.42 -0.53
N ASP A 142 24.62 -9.17 0.58
CA ASP A 142 24.39 -8.64 1.91
C ASP A 142 25.45 -7.58 2.22
N ALA A 143 25.02 -6.42 2.71
CA ALA A 143 25.92 -5.27 2.88
C ALA A 143 26.96 -5.50 4.00
N ASP A 144 26.61 -6.29 5.01
CA ASP A 144 27.44 -6.51 6.20
C ASP A 144 28.37 -7.71 6.04
N THR A 145 27.87 -8.79 5.44
CA THR A 145 28.56 -10.09 5.31
C THR A 145 29.12 -10.33 3.91
N GLY A 146 28.62 -9.62 2.90
CA GLY A 146 28.98 -9.84 1.50
C GLY A 146 28.44 -11.15 0.92
N ALA A 147 27.63 -11.91 1.67
CA ALA A 147 27.06 -13.18 1.24
C ALA A 147 26.06 -12.96 0.09
N PRO A 148 25.95 -13.90 -0.86
CA PRO A 148 24.89 -13.84 -1.88
C PRO A 148 23.50 -13.81 -1.22
N MET A 149 22.67 -12.85 -1.62
CA MET A 149 21.29 -12.76 -1.18
C MET A 149 20.32 -13.22 -2.26
N GLY A 150 19.09 -13.51 -1.83
CA GLY A 150 17.98 -13.85 -2.71
C GLY A 150 17.58 -15.33 -2.60
N TYR A 151 16.58 -15.68 -3.40
CA TYR A 151 15.98 -17.02 -3.33
C TYR A 151 17.01 -18.13 -3.55
N GLY A 152 16.98 -19.14 -2.66
CA GLY A 152 17.87 -20.29 -2.72
C GLY A 152 19.26 -20.08 -2.10
N THR A 153 19.55 -18.92 -1.51
CA THR A 153 20.78 -18.69 -0.74
C THR A 153 20.55 -18.88 0.76
N GLU A 154 21.64 -18.95 1.54
CA GLU A 154 21.57 -19.04 3.00
C GLU A 154 21.00 -17.76 3.64
N SER A 155 21.20 -16.61 2.99
CA SER A 155 20.68 -15.29 3.39
C SER A 155 19.30 -15.00 2.80
N TYR A 156 18.53 -16.03 2.41
CA TYR A 156 17.18 -15.82 1.87
C TYR A 156 16.21 -15.35 2.96
N ASP A 157 15.52 -14.24 2.67
CA ASP A 157 14.42 -13.72 3.48
C ASP A 157 13.17 -13.54 2.60
N PRO A 158 12.05 -14.24 2.88
CA PRO A 158 10.81 -14.12 2.13
C PRO A 158 10.14 -12.74 2.26
N GLU A 159 10.27 -12.05 3.39
CA GLU A 159 9.71 -10.71 3.57
C GLU A 159 10.50 -9.70 2.73
N TRP A 160 11.83 -9.81 2.71
CA TRP A 160 12.68 -9.00 1.84
C TRP A 160 12.38 -9.24 0.35
N GLU A 161 12.14 -10.48 -0.04
CA GLU A 161 11.74 -10.82 -1.42
C GLU A 161 10.39 -10.17 -1.78
N TYR A 162 9.40 -10.26 -0.89
CA TYR A 162 8.09 -9.64 -1.09
C TYR A 162 8.20 -8.10 -1.20
N PHE A 163 8.95 -7.48 -0.29
CA PHE A 163 9.24 -6.05 -0.33
C PHE A 163 9.86 -5.61 -1.66
N ASN A 164 10.86 -6.34 -2.15
CA ASN A 164 11.48 -6.05 -3.45
C ASN A 164 10.51 -6.27 -4.61
N ALA A 165 9.62 -7.26 -4.53
CA ALA A 165 8.61 -7.50 -5.55
C ALA A 165 7.61 -6.34 -5.63
N VAL A 166 7.11 -5.83 -4.50
CA VAL A 166 6.25 -4.64 -4.45
C VAL A 166 6.97 -3.44 -5.08
N ASN A 167 8.22 -3.18 -4.69
CA ASN A 167 9.02 -2.08 -5.26
C ASN A 167 9.23 -2.22 -6.77
N ALA A 168 9.46 -3.45 -7.26
CA ALA A 168 9.60 -3.73 -8.68
C ALA A 168 8.31 -3.45 -9.45
N VAL A 169 7.14 -3.80 -8.89
CA VAL A 169 5.84 -3.51 -9.51
C VAL A 169 5.59 -2.00 -9.60
N ILE A 170 5.83 -1.27 -8.51
CA ILE A 170 5.73 0.21 -8.47
C ILE A 170 6.66 0.83 -9.50
N SER A 171 7.93 0.41 -9.53
CA SER A 171 8.94 0.90 -10.47
C SER A 171 8.56 0.61 -11.94
N ALA A 172 8.01 -0.57 -12.22
CA ALA A 172 7.54 -0.93 -13.54
C ALA A 172 6.36 -0.05 -13.99
N HIS A 173 5.42 0.27 -13.09
CA HIS A 173 4.31 1.19 -13.39
C HIS A 173 4.79 2.61 -13.67
N LEU A 174 5.71 3.13 -12.85
CA LEU A 174 6.35 4.41 -13.10
C LEU A 174 6.96 4.41 -14.51
N THR A 175 7.79 3.41 -14.83
CA THR A 175 8.47 3.30 -16.12
C THR A 175 7.50 3.24 -17.30
N ALA A 176 6.42 2.46 -17.19
CA ALA A 176 5.44 2.26 -18.25
C ALA A 176 4.72 3.55 -18.66
N GLN A 177 4.53 4.49 -17.73
CA GLN A 177 3.85 5.77 -17.98
C GLN A 177 4.74 6.84 -18.64
N GLY A 178 5.82 6.41 -19.30
CA GLY A 178 6.75 7.34 -19.94
C GLY A 178 7.56 8.10 -18.91
N ALA A 179 7.95 7.42 -17.83
CA ALA A 179 8.94 7.88 -16.90
C ALA A 179 10.35 7.35 -17.23
N PRO A 180 11.00 7.68 -18.37
CA PRO A 180 12.45 7.54 -18.43
C PRO A 180 13.05 8.73 -17.67
N GLY A 181 13.17 8.62 -16.34
CA GLY A 181 13.83 9.66 -15.52
C GLY A 181 12.98 10.72 -14.76
N PRO A 182 11.67 10.56 -14.49
CA PRO A 182 10.91 11.45 -13.61
C PRO A 182 10.32 10.86 -12.31
N ALA A 183 10.67 9.66 -11.85
CA ALA A 183 10.59 9.36 -10.41
C ALA A 183 12.02 9.40 -9.90
N THR A 184 12.40 10.51 -9.25
CA THR A 184 13.81 10.68 -8.86
C THR A 184 14.12 9.78 -7.66
N ARG A 185 13.11 9.58 -6.79
CA ARG A 185 13.26 8.92 -5.49
C ARG A 185 11.97 8.25 -5.07
N GLY A 186 12.12 7.05 -4.50
CA GLY A 186 11.08 6.36 -3.75
C GLY A 186 11.67 5.88 -2.43
N GLN A 187 10.90 5.98 -1.35
CA GLN A 187 11.27 5.44 -0.04
C GLN A 187 10.06 4.71 0.53
N ALA A 188 10.32 3.56 1.16
CA ALA A 188 9.32 2.79 1.84
C ALA A 188 9.69 2.65 3.32
N GLU A 189 8.71 2.77 4.20
CA GLU A 189 8.85 2.47 5.63
C GLU A 189 7.67 1.62 6.08
N CYS A 190 7.90 0.72 7.04
CA CYS A 190 6.90 -0.22 7.55
C CYS A 190 6.74 -0.09 9.06
N GLU A 191 5.51 -0.25 9.56
CA GLU A 191 5.13 -0.20 10.98
C GLU A 191 4.70 -1.56 11.54
#